data_AF-X0XWD5-F1
#
_entry.id   AF-X0XWD5-F1
#
_cell.length_a   1.000
_cell.length_b   1.000
_cell.length_c   1.000
_cell.angle_alpha   90.00
_cell.angle_beta   90.00
_cell.angle_gamma   90.00
#
_symmetry.space_group_name_H-M   'P 1'
#
loop_
_entity.id
_entity.type
_entity.pdbx_description
1 polymer ?
#
loop_
_entity_poly.entity_id
_entity_poly.type
_entity_poly.pdbx_seq_one_letter_code
_entity_poly.pdbx_strand_id
1 'polypeptide(L)'
;SKIKGRGGAGFPTGLKWELARKQKSDKKYIVCNADEGDPGAFMDRAVLEGDPHSVIEGMLIAAYSIGADEGYIYVRAEYPIAVKHLHIAVKQCEDLGLLGENILGCGFKFNINIKEGAGAFVCGEETALIASIEGKRGMPRPRPPFPVERGIWGKPTSINNVETFANINPIILGGYDEYAKIGTEKSGGTKVFSLAGKINNTGLVEIPIGTQLGEIIYNIGGGIPKGRKFKAVQTGGPSGGCIPAKYLNLPI
;
A
#
# COMPACT_ATOMS: atom_id res chain seq x y z
N SER A 1 -15.53 7.25 2.08
CA SER A 1 -14.74 6.27 1.30
C SER A 1 -14.65 4.90 1.97
N LYS A 2 -14.58 4.78 3.30
CA LYS A 2 -14.44 3.47 3.99
C LYS A 2 -13.21 2.66 3.53
N ILE A 3 -12.18 3.35 3.04
CA ILE A 3 -10.93 2.72 2.62
C ILE A 3 -10.23 2.08 3.82
N LYS A 4 -9.75 0.86 3.59
CA LYS A 4 -8.92 0.10 4.51
C LYS A 4 -7.53 -0.10 3.91
N GLY A 5 -6.52 -0.17 4.76
CA GLY A 5 -5.14 -0.42 4.34
C GLY A 5 -5.03 -1.66 3.45
N ARG A 6 -4.39 -1.49 2.29
CA ARG A 6 -4.32 -2.50 1.22
C ARG A 6 -3.17 -3.50 1.35
N GLY A 7 -2.25 -3.27 2.30
CA GLY A 7 -1.14 -4.17 2.64
C GLY A 7 -1.49 -5.35 3.57
N GLY A 8 -2.74 -5.83 3.56
CA GLY A 8 -3.14 -7.05 4.27
C GLY A 8 -3.83 -6.86 5.63
N ALA A 9 -3.34 -5.94 6.49
CA ALA A 9 -3.92 -5.77 7.84
C ALA A 9 -5.35 -5.18 7.87
N GLY A 10 -5.80 -4.53 6.79
CA GLY A 10 -7.17 -4.06 6.65
C GLY A 10 -7.60 -2.98 7.66
N PHE A 11 -6.66 -2.27 8.30
CA PHE A 11 -6.97 -1.21 9.25
C PHE A 11 -7.58 0.02 8.54
N PRO A 12 -8.62 0.69 9.07
CA PRO A 12 -9.23 1.86 8.42
C PRO A 12 -8.23 3.01 8.24
N THR A 13 -7.96 3.42 6.99
CA THR A 13 -6.90 4.38 6.68
C THR A 13 -7.18 5.76 7.28
N GLY A 14 -8.42 6.25 7.16
CA GLY A 14 -8.81 7.55 7.72
C GLY A 14 -8.64 7.60 9.25
N LEU A 15 -9.00 6.51 9.95
CA LEU A 15 -8.78 6.41 11.40
C LEU A 15 -7.28 6.40 11.75
N LYS A 16 -6.45 5.69 10.98
CA LYS A 16 -4.98 5.66 11.19
C LYS A 16 -4.42 7.09 11.10
N TRP A 17 -4.84 7.84 10.08
CA TRP A 17 -4.41 9.22 9.89
C TRP A 17 -4.95 10.17 10.95
N GLU A 18 -6.20 10.00 11.39
CA GLU A 18 -6.76 10.77 12.49
C GLU A 18 -5.97 10.56 13.80
N LEU A 19 -5.61 9.32 14.11
CA LEU A 19 -4.78 8.98 15.28
C LEU A 19 -3.40 9.64 15.20
N ALA A 20 -2.77 9.63 14.02
CA ALA A 20 -1.49 10.30 13.80
C ALA A 20 -1.62 11.84 13.87
N ARG A 21 -2.71 12.41 13.35
CA ARG A 21 -3.00 13.85 13.41
C ARG A 21 -3.14 14.33 14.85
N LYS A 22 -3.81 13.55 15.70
CA LYS A 22 -4.02 13.85 17.13
C LYS A 22 -2.74 13.87 17.97
N GLN A 23 -1.66 13.20 17.52
CA GLN A 23 -0.39 13.26 18.24
C GLN A 23 0.21 14.67 18.22
N LYS A 24 0.61 15.16 19.39
CA LYS A 24 1.33 16.43 19.54
C LYS A 24 2.82 16.17 19.34
N SER A 25 3.35 16.67 18.22
CA SER A 25 4.78 16.56 17.88
C SER A 25 5.14 17.69 16.93
N ASP A 26 6.37 18.18 17.06
CA ASP A 26 7.03 19.12 16.14
C ASP A 26 7.38 18.50 14.79
N LYS A 27 7.51 17.17 14.77
CA LYS A 27 7.87 16.37 13.59
C LYS A 27 6.97 15.15 13.48
N LYS A 28 6.51 14.84 12.28
CA LYS A 28 5.77 13.61 11.97
C LYS A 28 6.22 13.06 10.63
N TYR A 29 6.06 11.76 10.45
CA TYR A 29 6.50 11.08 9.24
C TYR A 29 5.34 10.35 8.54
N ILE A 30 5.40 10.34 7.21
CA ILE A 30 4.62 9.43 6.36
C ILE A 30 5.56 8.36 5.81
N VAL A 31 5.12 7.11 5.78
CA VAL A 31 5.89 6.03 5.18
C VAL A 31 5.04 5.26 4.19
N CYS A 32 5.54 5.12 2.98
CA CYS A 32 5.09 4.17 1.99
C CYS A 32 5.88 2.87 2.13
N ASN A 33 5.17 1.81 2.53
CA ASN A 33 5.70 0.46 2.55
C ASN A 33 5.55 -0.18 1.17
N ALA A 34 6.67 -0.26 0.45
CA ALA A 34 6.83 -0.85 -0.87
C ALA A 34 7.79 -2.06 -0.86
N ASP A 35 7.86 -2.78 0.26
CA ASP A 35 8.72 -3.96 0.38
C ASP A 35 8.14 -5.19 -0.36
N GLU A 36 6.81 -5.26 -0.53
CA GLU A 36 6.02 -6.30 -1.25
C GLU A 36 6.72 -7.67 -1.32
N GLY A 37 7.11 -8.21 -0.17
CA GLY A 37 7.96 -9.39 -0.09
C GLY A 37 7.25 -10.70 -0.43
N ASP A 38 5.91 -10.70 -0.51
CA ASP A 38 5.10 -11.90 -0.69
C ASP A 38 5.31 -12.53 -2.08
N PRO A 39 5.73 -13.81 -2.16
CA PRO A 39 5.76 -14.58 -3.38
C PRO A 39 4.45 -14.49 -4.16
N GLY A 40 4.55 -14.09 -5.43
CA GLY A 40 3.40 -13.93 -6.32
C GLY A 40 2.70 -12.58 -6.21
N ALA A 41 3.07 -11.69 -5.28
CA ALA A 41 2.63 -10.30 -5.26
C ALA A 41 3.52 -9.44 -6.16
N PHE A 42 2.88 -8.62 -7.00
CA PHE A 42 3.54 -7.63 -7.86
C PHE A 42 2.60 -6.45 -8.18
N MET A 43 1.62 -6.22 -7.30
CA MET A 43 0.65 -5.14 -7.45
C MET A 43 1.24 -3.80 -7.03
N ASP A 44 2.00 -3.75 -5.93
CA ASP A 44 2.74 -2.55 -5.54
C ASP A 44 3.79 -2.21 -6.60
N ARG A 45 4.51 -3.23 -7.08
CA ARG A 45 5.48 -3.10 -8.17
C ARG A 45 4.87 -2.43 -9.41
N ALA A 46 3.71 -2.91 -9.85
CA ALA A 46 3.07 -2.40 -11.07
C ALA A 46 2.65 -0.94 -10.93
N VAL A 47 2.18 -0.53 -9.74
CA VAL A 47 1.86 0.88 -9.47
C VAL A 47 3.14 1.72 -9.49
N LEU A 48 4.22 1.29 -8.84
CA LEU A 48 5.47 2.06 -8.78
C LEU A 48 6.17 2.17 -10.13
N GLU A 49 6.10 1.13 -10.96
CA GLU A 49 6.68 1.13 -12.30
C GLU A 49 5.79 1.86 -13.32
N GLY A 50 4.46 1.78 -13.18
CA GLY A 50 3.51 2.34 -14.15
C GLY A 50 3.06 3.78 -13.83
N ASP A 51 2.77 4.07 -12.57
CA ASP A 51 2.25 5.38 -12.11
C ASP A 51 2.76 5.73 -10.69
N PRO A 52 4.06 6.02 -10.52
CA PRO A 52 4.62 6.43 -9.24
C PRO A 52 4.06 7.78 -8.73
N HIS A 53 3.53 8.63 -9.62
CA HIS A 53 2.99 9.94 -9.25
C HIS A 53 1.73 9.80 -8.39
N SER A 54 0.86 8.83 -8.69
CA SER A 54 -0.32 8.54 -7.85
C SER A 54 0.04 8.24 -6.38
N VAL A 55 1.17 7.56 -6.17
CA VAL A 55 1.69 7.23 -4.84
C VAL A 55 2.24 8.47 -4.14
N ILE A 56 3.04 9.26 -4.85
CA ILE A 56 3.63 10.51 -4.34
C ILE A 56 2.53 11.51 -3.95
N GLU A 57 1.52 11.68 -4.80
CA GLU A 57 0.38 12.54 -4.52
C GLU A 57 -0.43 12.05 -3.31
N GLY A 58 -0.69 10.74 -3.23
CA GLY A 58 -1.35 10.14 -2.07
C GLY A 58 -0.56 10.35 -0.77
N MET A 59 0.76 10.25 -0.82
CA MET A 59 1.64 10.55 0.32
C MET A 59 1.58 12.03 0.70
N LEU A 60 1.60 12.94 -0.28
CA LEU A 60 1.51 14.38 -0.06
C LEU A 60 0.20 14.77 0.63
N ILE A 61 -0.94 14.23 0.16
CA ILE A 61 -2.26 14.45 0.78
C ILE A 61 -2.30 13.90 2.21
N ALA A 62 -1.72 12.71 2.43
CA ALA A 62 -1.62 12.13 3.76
C ALA A 62 -0.77 13.00 4.71
N ALA A 63 0.36 13.50 4.21
CA ALA A 63 1.28 14.34 4.96
C ALA A 63 0.59 15.65 5.38
N TYR A 64 -0.09 16.31 4.44
CA TYR A 64 -0.90 17.49 4.71
C TYR A 64 -1.97 17.21 5.77
N SER A 65 -2.67 16.08 5.65
CA SER A 65 -3.74 15.68 6.56
C SER A 65 -3.28 15.46 8.00
N ILE A 66 -2.06 14.94 8.21
CA ILE A 66 -1.54 14.66 9.56
C ILE A 66 -0.62 15.77 10.11
N GLY A 67 -0.15 16.66 9.25
CA GLY A 67 0.88 17.65 9.55
C GLY A 67 2.29 17.05 9.60
N ALA A 68 2.60 16.15 8.66
CA ALA A 68 3.96 15.64 8.45
C ALA A 68 4.65 16.48 7.37
N ASP A 69 5.95 16.69 7.52
CA ASP A 69 6.79 17.46 6.58
C ASP A 69 7.87 16.59 5.92
N GLU A 70 7.88 15.29 6.22
CA GLU A 70 8.85 14.35 5.68
C GLU A 70 8.25 12.95 5.49
N GLY A 71 8.58 12.35 4.36
CA GLY A 71 8.09 11.07 3.89
C GLY A 71 9.24 10.13 3.56
N TYR A 72 9.00 8.83 3.73
CA TYR A 72 9.90 7.77 3.27
C TYR A 72 9.15 6.80 2.36
N ILE A 73 9.72 6.47 1.21
CA ILE A 73 9.30 5.33 0.40
C ILE A 73 10.31 4.22 0.66
N TYR A 74 9.91 3.21 1.43
CA TYR A 74 10.73 2.03 1.69
C TYR A 74 10.46 0.99 0.61
N VAL A 75 11.36 0.89 -0.36
CA VAL A 75 11.22 0.03 -1.55
C VAL A 75 12.23 -1.10 -1.50
N ARG A 76 11.81 -2.32 -1.81
CA ARG A 76 12.72 -3.47 -1.85
C ARG A 76 13.78 -3.31 -2.95
N ALA A 77 15.01 -3.76 -2.69
CA ALA A 77 16.11 -3.69 -3.66
C ALA A 77 15.87 -4.55 -4.90
N GLU A 78 15.00 -5.56 -4.84
CA GLU A 78 14.68 -6.41 -5.99
C GLU A 78 13.80 -5.72 -7.04
N TYR A 79 13.35 -4.48 -6.83
CA TYR A 79 12.58 -3.69 -7.80
C TYR A 79 13.39 -2.51 -8.39
N PRO A 80 14.46 -2.77 -9.16
CA PRO A 80 15.34 -1.70 -9.65
C PRO A 80 14.65 -0.71 -10.62
N ILE A 81 13.64 -1.17 -11.37
CA ILE A 81 12.86 -0.31 -12.27
C ILE A 81 11.97 0.63 -11.43
N ALA A 82 11.28 0.11 -10.42
CA ALA A 82 10.48 0.92 -9.50
C ALA A 82 11.34 1.98 -8.79
N VAL A 83 12.52 1.61 -8.29
CA VAL A 83 13.48 2.55 -7.67
C VAL A 83 13.84 3.67 -8.65
N LYS A 84 14.23 3.30 -9.89
CA LYS A 84 14.56 4.28 -10.93
C LYS A 84 13.38 5.23 -11.22
N HIS A 85 12.18 4.69 -11.39
CA HIS A 85 10.99 5.49 -11.72
C HIS A 85 10.59 6.41 -10.56
N LEU A 86 10.69 5.92 -9.32
CA LEU A 86 10.48 6.74 -8.11
C LEU A 86 11.45 7.91 -8.05
N HIS A 87 12.76 7.70 -8.29
CA HIS A 87 13.73 8.79 -8.31
C HIS A 87 13.40 9.85 -9.38
N ILE A 88 12.98 9.40 -10.57
CA ILE A 88 12.56 10.31 -11.65
C ILE A 88 11.30 11.09 -11.23
N ALA A 89 10.28 10.43 -10.71
CA ALA A 89 9.02 11.04 -10.33
C ALA A 89 9.17 12.03 -9.15
N VAL A 90 9.94 11.65 -8.12
CA VAL A 90 10.26 12.56 -7.00
C VAL A 90 10.97 13.81 -7.54
N LYS A 91 11.96 13.63 -8.42
CA LYS A 91 12.68 14.77 -9.01
C LYS A 91 11.77 15.68 -9.84
N GLN A 92 10.87 15.10 -10.63
CA GLN A 92 9.87 15.85 -11.40
C GLN A 92 8.94 16.65 -10.48
N CYS A 93 8.46 16.06 -9.38
CA CYS A 93 7.65 16.77 -8.42
C CYS A 93 8.40 17.92 -7.72
N GLU A 94 9.69 17.73 -7.38
CA GLU A 94 10.54 18.81 -6.85
C GLU A 94 10.71 19.95 -7.86
N ASP A 95 11.02 19.63 -9.13
CA ASP A 95 11.25 20.61 -10.19
C ASP A 95 9.98 21.42 -10.50
N LEU A 96 8.80 20.83 -10.30
CA LEU A 96 7.50 21.48 -10.43
C LEU A 96 7.03 22.22 -9.17
N GLY A 97 7.79 22.16 -8.06
CA GLY A 97 7.39 22.76 -6.78
C GLY A 97 6.20 22.06 -6.10
N LEU A 98 5.98 20.78 -6.42
CA LEU A 98 4.96 19.90 -5.82
C LEU A 98 5.50 19.13 -4.61
N LEU A 99 6.82 19.08 -4.45
CA LEU A 99 7.53 18.65 -3.24
C LEU A 99 8.53 19.74 -2.84
N GLY A 100 8.99 19.68 -1.59
CA GLY A 100 9.89 20.68 -1.02
C GLY A 100 9.14 21.70 -0.18
N GLU A 101 9.56 22.97 -0.29
CA GLU A 101 9.05 24.08 0.51
C GLU A 101 7.89 24.81 -0.17
N ASN A 102 6.95 25.30 0.62
CA ASN A 102 5.83 26.16 0.18
C ASN A 102 5.07 25.63 -1.06
N ILE A 103 4.69 24.35 -1.01
CA ILE A 103 4.03 23.62 -2.09
C ILE A 103 2.77 24.38 -2.52
N LEU A 104 2.67 24.71 -3.82
CA LEU A 104 1.57 25.49 -4.40
C LEU A 104 1.27 26.84 -3.70
N GLY A 105 2.22 27.40 -2.95
CA GLY A 105 2.06 28.66 -2.23
C GLY A 105 1.20 28.58 -0.95
N CYS A 106 0.89 27.39 -0.44
CA CYS A 106 0.01 27.22 0.71
C CYS A 106 0.73 27.19 2.08
N GLY A 107 2.04 27.45 2.11
CA GLY A 107 2.86 27.41 3.34
C GLY A 107 3.11 25.99 3.87
N PHE A 108 2.67 24.95 3.15
CA PHE A 108 2.97 23.56 3.49
C PHE A 108 4.27 23.11 2.84
N LYS A 109 5.00 22.23 3.52
CA LYS A 109 6.22 21.63 3.01
C LYS A 109 6.19 20.12 3.20
N PHE A 110 6.77 19.39 2.25
CA PHE A 110 6.88 17.94 2.33
C PHE A 110 8.01 17.45 1.45
N ASN A 111 8.95 16.71 2.05
CA ASN A 111 10.07 16.09 1.34
C ASN A 111 9.92 14.56 1.35
N ILE A 112 10.36 13.88 0.29
CA ILE A 112 10.32 12.41 0.20
C ILE A 112 11.74 11.87 0.06
N ASN A 113 12.08 10.92 0.90
CA ASN A 113 13.31 10.14 0.79
C ASN A 113 12.99 8.72 0.30
N ILE A 114 13.76 8.21 -0.66
CA ILE A 114 13.67 6.82 -1.11
C ILE A 114 14.68 6.00 -0.31
N LYS A 115 14.20 4.95 0.36
CA LYS A 115 15.03 4.02 1.13
C LYS A 115 14.95 2.64 0.49
N GLU A 116 16.05 2.18 -0.08
CA GLU A 116 16.16 0.83 -0.60
C GLU A 116 16.37 -0.17 0.55
N GLY A 117 15.58 -1.25 0.54
CA GLY A 117 15.72 -2.39 1.44
C GLY A 117 16.94 -3.25 1.09
N ALA A 118 17.18 -4.30 1.88
CA ALA A 118 18.31 -5.20 1.71
C ALA A 118 17.89 -6.68 1.53
N GLY A 119 16.72 -6.89 0.91
CA GLY A 119 16.19 -8.23 0.58
C GLY A 119 15.65 -9.04 1.77
N ALA A 120 15.27 -8.36 2.85
CA ALA A 120 14.74 -9.02 4.05
C ALA A 120 13.21 -8.93 4.10
N PHE A 121 12.51 -10.05 3.81
CA PHE A 121 11.04 -10.14 3.87
C PHE A 121 10.42 -9.59 5.16
N VAL A 122 11.10 -9.77 6.29
CA VAL A 122 10.63 -9.29 7.60
C VAL A 122 10.52 -7.76 7.67
N CYS A 123 11.26 -7.02 6.84
CA CYS A 123 11.21 -5.56 6.78
C CYS A 123 9.90 -5.03 6.19
N GLY A 124 9.05 -5.87 5.59
CA GLY A 124 7.67 -5.50 5.27
C GLY A 124 6.77 -5.31 6.50
N GLU A 125 7.17 -5.81 7.69
CA GLU A 125 6.47 -5.56 8.95
C GLU A 125 6.73 -4.12 9.44
N GLU A 126 5.67 -3.42 9.87
CA GLU A 126 5.70 -1.97 10.18
C GLU A 126 6.85 -1.54 11.12
N THR A 127 7.15 -2.30 12.18
CA THR A 127 8.20 -1.92 13.14
C THR A 127 9.61 -2.34 12.70
N ALA A 128 9.73 -3.46 11.99
CA ALA A 128 10.99 -3.85 11.34
C ALA A 128 11.38 -2.86 10.23
N LEU A 129 10.40 -2.39 9.47
CA LEU A 129 10.55 -1.35 8.46
C LEU A 129 11.12 -0.07 9.07
N ILE A 130 10.53 0.40 10.18
CA ILE A 130 11.04 1.57 10.93
C ILE A 130 12.49 1.35 11.33
N ALA A 131 12.83 0.18 11.92
CA ALA A 131 14.20 -0.10 12.31
C ALA A 131 15.17 -0.05 11.12
N SER A 132 14.76 -0.54 9.95
CA SER A 132 15.56 -0.49 8.73
C SER A 132 15.73 0.93 8.19
N ILE A 133 14.69 1.78 8.23
CA ILE A 133 14.80 3.21 7.91
C ILE A 133 15.81 3.88 8.84
N GLU A 134 15.77 3.58 10.14
CA GLU A 134 16.70 4.08 11.15
C GLU A 134 18.14 3.52 11.02
N GLY A 135 18.43 2.68 10.02
CA GLY A 135 19.74 2.06 9.81
C GLY A 135 20.08 0.93 10.78
N LYS A 136 19.08 0.43 11.53
CA LYS A 136 19.21 -0.71 12.44
C LYS A 136 18.84 -2.01 11.74
N ARG A 137 19.13 -3.14 12.38
CA ARG A 137 18.64 -4.45 11.92
C ARG A 137 17.11 -4.46 11.95
N GLY A 138 16.47 -4.91 10.86
CA GLY A 138 15.02 -5.02 10.71
C GLY A 138 14.40 -6.09 11.59
N MET A 139 14.40 -5.88 12.90
CA MET A 139 13.79 -6.78 13.87
C MET A 139 12.45 -6.19 14.34
N PRO A 140 11.34 -6.93 14.19
CA PRO A 140 10.06 -6.51 14.71
C PRO A 140 10.12 -6.25 16.22
N ARG A 141 9.33 -5.30 16.69
CA ARG A 141 9.20 -4.96 18.11
C ARG A 141 7.76 -5.18 18.57
N PRO A 142 7.56 -5.62 19.83
CA PRO A 142 6.22 -5.68 20.40
C PRO A 142 5.55 -4.30 20.39
N ARG A 143 4.23 -4.29 20.16
CA ARG A 143 3.36 -3.12 20.34
C ARG A 143 2.54 -3.36 21.62
N PRO A 144 2.28 -2.33 22.45
CA PRO A 144 2.65 -0.91 22.30
C PRO A 144 4.15 -0.60 22.55
N PRO A 145 4.64 0.58 22.10
CA PRO A 145 3.91 1.68 21.45
C PRO A 145 3.61 1.42 19.96
N PHE A 146 2.53 2.01 19.45
CA PHE A 146 2.19 1.92 18.02
C PHE A 146 2.98 2.95 17.19
N PRO A 147 3.28 2.67 15.89
CA PRO A 147 3.99 3.62 15.02
C PRO A 147 3.36 5.01 14.95
N VAL A 148 2.03 5.08 14.99
CA VAL A 148 1.29 6.35 14.98
C VAL A 148 1.58 7.22 16.20
N GLU A 149 2.05 6.64 17.31
CA GLU A 149 2.48 7.34 18.52
C GLU A 149 4.00 7.52 18.56
N ARG A 150 4.75 6.43 18.32
CA ARG A 150 6.21 6.37 18.33
C ARG A 150 6.71 5.45 17.22
N GLY A 151 6.99 6.03 16.07
CA GLY A 151 7.56 5.36 14.91
C GLY A 151 9.02 5.77 14.68
N ILE A 152 9.31 6.30 13.48
CA ILE A 152 10.65 6.73 13.06
C ILE A 152 11.22 7.74 14.07
N TRP A 153 12.38 7.42 14.63
CA TRP A 153 13.09 8.19 15.65
C TRP A 153 12.19 8.57 16.85
N GLY A 154 11.23 7.71 17.18
CA GLY A 154 10.27 7.92 18.25
C GLY A 154 9.20 8.97 17.97
N LYS A 155 9.11 9.49 16.74
CA LYS A 155 8.10 10.49 16.35
C LYS A 155 6.85 9.81 15.75
N PRO A 156 5.67 10.45 15.84
CA PRO A 156 4.44 9.94 15.23
C PRO A 156 4.64 9.63 13.74
N THR A 157 4.34 8.40 13.33
CA THR A 157 4.57 7.93 11.96
C THR A 157 3.35 7.16 11.45
N SER A 158 2.78 7.60 10.34
CA SER A 158 1.76 6.80 9.65
C SER A 158 2.39 6.00 8.53
N ILE A 159 2.25 4.68 8.60
CA ILE A 159 2.74 3.74 7.59
C ILE A 159 1.55 3.20 6.81
N ASN A 160 1.58 3.32 5.49
CA ASN A 160 0.58 2.78 4.58
C ASN A 160 1.27 2.09 3.39
N ASN A 161 0.58 1.13 2.79
CA ASN A 161 1.06 0.38 1.63
C ASN A 161 0.85 1.21 0.33
N VAL A 162 1.63 0.92 -0.72
CA VAL A 162 1.59 1.60 -2.03
C VAL A 162 0.16 1.71 -2.58
N GLU A 163 -0.55 0.59 -2.71
CA GLU A 163 -1.93 0.56 -3.22
C GLU A 163 -2.87 1.46 -2.38
N THR A 164 -2.59 1.62 -1.08
CA THR A 164 -3.39 2.51 -0.22
C THR A 164 -3.21 3.98 -0.61
N PHE A 165 -1.99 4.41 -0.93
CA PHE A 165 -1.72 5.79 -1.36
C PHE A 165 -2.25 6.06 -2.76
N ALA A 166 -2.06 5.12 -3.70
CA ALA A 166 -2.57 5.26 -5.06
C ALA A 166 -4.10 5.43 -5.12
N ASN A 167 -4.83 4.85 -4.16
CA ASN A 167 -6.29 5.01 -4.07
C ASN A 167 -6.74 6.36 -3.47
N ILE A 168 -5.84 7.21 -2.98
CA ILE A 168 -6.23 8.49 -2.35
C ILE A 168 -6.71 9.49 -3.39
N ASN A 169 -6.01 9.65 -4.52
CA ASN A 169 -6.42 10.58 -5.57
C ASN A 169 -7.84 10.26 -6.11
N PRO A 170 -8.18 9.02 -6.49
CA PRO A 170 -9.54 8.66 -6.91
C PRO A 170 -10.62 8.98 -5.86
N ILE A 171 -10.31 8.83 -4.57
CA ILE A 171 -11.24 9.19 -3.49
C ILE A 171 -11.51 10.70 -3.45
N ILE A 172 -10.47 11.52 -3.63
CA ILE A 172 -10.59 12.97 -3.55
C ILE A 172 -11.29 13.51 -4.79
N LEU A 173 -10.89 13.09 -5.99
CA LEU A 173 -11.45 13.58 -7.25
C LEU A 173 -12.85 13.02 -7.53
N GLY A 174 -13.07 11.73 -7.27
CA GLY A 174 -14.35 11.05 -7.52
C GLY A 174 -15.39 11.24 -6.42
N GLY A 175 -15.00 11.81 -5.27
CA GLY A 175 -15.84 11.95 -4.10
C GLY A 175 -15.86 10.68 -3.23
N TYR A 176 -15.76 10.89 -1.92
CA TYR A 176 -15.62 9.79 -0.98
C TYR A 176 -16.87 8.90 -0.88
N ASP A 177 -18.04 9.42 -1.24
CA ASP A 177 -19.32 8.69 -1.24
C ASP A 177 -19.41 7.74 -2.44
N GLU A 178 -19.03 8.18 -3.64
CA GLU A 178 -18.99 7.32 -4.82
C GLU A 178 -17.99 6.17 -4.65
N TYR A 179 -16.80 6.47 -4.12
CA TYR A 179 -15.82 5.42 -3.79
C TYR A 179 -16.37 4.41 -2.78
N ALA A 180 -17.19 4.86 -1.81
CA ALA A 180 -17.77 3.98 -0.79
C ALA A 180 -18.93 3.11 -1.29
N LYS A 181 -19.53 3.43 -2.46
CA LYS A 181 -20.53 2.59 -3.12
C LYS A 181 -19.91 1.36 -3.77
N ILE A 182 -18.64 1.44 -4.15
CA ILE A 182 -17.89 0.30 -4.67
C ILE A 182 -17.41 -0.52 -3.48
N GLY A 183 -17.46 -1.84 -3.60
CA GLY A 183 -16.95 -2.76 -2.60
C GLY A 183 -18.02 -3.27 -1.63
N THR A 184 -17.66 -3.43 -0.36
CA THR A 184 -18.56 -3.90 0.70
C THR A 184 -18.93 -2.78 1.67
N GLU A 185 -19.96 -3.02 2.49
CA GLU A 185 -20.39 -2.09 3.54
C GLU A 185 -19.25 -1.70 4.50
N LYS A 186 -18.30 -2.61 4.74
CA LYS A 186 -17.19 -2.47 5.70
C LYS A 186 -15.84 -2.16 5.05
N SER A 187 -15.74 -2.21 3.73
CA SER A 187 -14.50 -1.98 2.99
C SER A 187 -14.85 -1.47 1.60
N GLY A 188 -14.69 -0.15 1.42
CA GLY A 188 -15.01 0.51 0.16
C GLY A 188 -13.89 0.40 -0.86
N GLY A 189 -14.26 0.60 -2.12
CA GLY A 189 -13.38 0.61 -3.28
C GLY A 189 -13.01 -0.76 -3.84
N THR A 190 -12.01 -0.73 -4.70
CA THR A 190 -11.43 -1.88 -5.37
C THR A 190 -10.21 -2.40 -4.62
N LYS A 191 -9.76 -3.59 -5.04
CA LYS A 191 -8.45 -4.13 -4.69
C LYS A 191 -7.81 -4.76 -5.93
N VAL A 192 -6.50 -4.57 -6.07
CA VAL A 192 -5.69 -5.24 -7.08
C VAL A 192 -5.23 -6.61 -6.57
N PHE A 193 -5.49 -7.64 -7.37
CA PHE A 193 -5.07 -9.01 -7.12
C PHE A 193 -4.09 -9.46 -8.19
N SER A 194 -3.06 -10.19 -7.75
CA SER A 194 -2.20 -10.94 -8.64
C SER A 194 -2.75 -12.35 -8.83
N LEU A 195 -3.09 -12.69 -10.07
CA LEU A 195 -3.43 -14.03 -10.50
C LEU A 195 -2.17 -14.74 -10.97
N ALA A 196 -1.65 -15.61 -10.09
CA ALA A 196 -0.46 -16.41 -10.35
C ALA A 196 -0.73 -17.92 -10.13
N GLY A 197 0.16 -18.76 -10.67
CA GLY A 197 0.11 -20.21 -10.48
C GLY A 197 -0.68 -20.93 -11.58
N LYS A 198 -1.51 -21.92 -11.19
CA LYS A 198 -2.18 -22.85 -12.12
C LYS A 198 -3.52 -22.28 -12.59
N ILE A 199 -3.48 -21.20 -13.36
CA ILE A 199 -4.63 -20.48 -13.91
C ILE A 199 -4.36 -20.14 -15.39
N ASN A 200 -5.41 -20.05 -16.23
CA ASN A 200 -5.22 -19.82 -17.67
C ASN A 200 -4.75 -18.39 -17.98
N ASN A 201 -5.38 -17.40 -17.34
CA ASN A 201 -5.02 -15.99 -17.49
C ASN A 201 -4.29 -15.52 -16.23
N THR A 202 -2.97 -15.34 -16.35
CA THR A 202 -2.13 -14.78 -15.28
C THR A 202 -1.93 -13.29 -15.47
N GLY A 203 -1.88 -12.51 -14.39
CA GLY A 203 -1.66 -11.07 -14.44
C GLY A 203 -2.23 -10.34 -13.23
N LEU A 204 -2.39 -9.02 -13.35
CA LEU A 204 -3.09 -8.21 -12.37
C LEU A 204 -4.55 -8.02 -12.77
N VAL A 205 -5.42 -8.10 -11.79
CA VAL A 205 -6.83 -7.73 -11.93
C VAL A 205 -7.22 -6.79 -10.80
N GLU A 206 -7.79 -5.64 -11.16
CA GLU A 206 -8.46 -4.77 -10.21
C GLU A 206 -9.95 -5.08 -10.20
N ILE A 207 -10.49 -5.40 -9.03
CA ILE A 207 -11.90 -5.76 -8.85
C ILE A 207 -12.47 -5.09 -7.60
N PRO A 208 -13.80 -4.87 -7.53
CA PRO A 208 -14.47 -4.45 -6.31
C PRO A 208 -14.18 -5.41 -5.15
N ILE A 209 -14.00 -4.87 -3.94
CA ILE A 209 -13.94 -5.72 -2.75
C ILE A 209 -15.30 -6.40 -2.54
N GLY A 210 -15.32 -7.69 -2.21
CA GLY A 210 -16.52 -8.50 -2.12
C GLY A 210 -16.84 -9.31 -3.37
N THR A 211 -16.07 -9.18 -4.45
CA THR A 211 -16.17 -10.09 -5.61
C THR A 211 -15.93 -11.54 -5.17
N GLN A 212 -16.75 -12.46 -5.69
CA GLN A 212 -16.67 -13.86 -5.32
C GLN A 212 -15.41 -14.51 -5.91
N LEU A 213 -14.78 -15.39 -5.14
CA LEU A 213 -13.58 -16.09 -5.59
C LEU A 213 -13.81 -16.87 -6.90
N GLY A 214 -14.98 -17.48 -7.09
CA GLY A 214 -15.34 -18.20 -8.30
C GLY A 214 -15.34 -17.31 -9.55
N GLU A 215 -15.83 -16.08 -9.44
CA GLU A 215 -15.82 -15.10 -10.53
C GLU A 215 -14.38 -14.74 -10.91
N ILE A 216 -13.52 -14.51 -9.92
CA ILE A 216 -12.11 -14.21 -10.13
C ILE A 216 -11.40 -15.38 -10.83
N ILE A 217 -11.62 -16.61 -10.36
CA ILE A 217 -10.92 -17.79 -10.89
C ILE A 217 -11.42 -18.17 -12.28
N TYR A 218 -12.73 -18.21 -12.50
CA TYR A 218 -13.31 -18.76 -13.73
C TYR A 218 -13.63 -17.69 -14.77
N ASN A 219 -14.21 -16.56 -14.38
CA ASN A 219 -14.64 -15.54 -15.34
C ASN A 219 -13.44 -14.69 -15.79
N ILE A 220 -12.60 -14.27 -14.84
CA ILE A 220 -11.41 -13.43 -15.13
C ILE A 220 -10.21 -14.31 -15.46
N GLY A 221 -9.88 -15.24 -14.56
CA GLY A 221 -8.73 -16.13 -14.68
C GLY A 221 -8.87 -17.22 -15.76
N GLY A 222 -10.06 -17.38 -16.34
CA GLY A 222 -10.32 -18.37 -17.39
C GLY A 222 -10.28 -19.83 -16.89
N GLY A 223 -10.28 -20.05 -15.57
CA GLY A 223 -10.26 -21.37 -14.97
C GLY A 223 -8.88 -22.05 -14.97
N ILE A 224 -8.88 -23.36 -14.75
CA ILE A 224 -7.66 -24.14 -14.50
C ILE A 224 -7.13 -24.74 -15.80
N PRO A 225 -5.80 -24.68 -16.06
CA PRO A 225 -5.19 -25.25 -17.25
C PRO A 225 -5.58 -26.69 -17.50
N LYS A 226 -5.78 -27.02 -18.78
CA LYS A 226 -6.18 -28.35 -19.28
C LYS A 226 -7.54 -28.82 -18.75
N GLY A 227 -8.45 -27.90 -18.41
CA GLY A 227 -9.80 -28.23 -17.95
C GLY A 227 -9.82 -28.99 -16.62
N ARG A 228 -8.76 -28.86 -15.80
CA ARG A 228 -8.68 -29.55 -14.50
C ARG A 228 -9.65 -28.94 -13.49
N LYS A 229 -9.97 -29.70 -12.44
CA LYS A 229 -10.80 -29.20 -11.33
C LYS A 229 -9.99 -28.29 -10.42
N PHE A 230 -10.58 -27.17 -10.02
CA PHE A 230 -10.05 -26.33 -8.94
C PHE A 230 -9.98 -27.11 -7.63
N LYS A 231 -8.83 -27.05 -6.95
CA LYS A 231 -8.61 -27.71 -5.66
C LYS A 231 -8.63 -26.70 -4.51
N ALA A 232 -7.76 -25.69 -4.61
CA ALA A 232 -7.64 -24.61 -3.65
C ALA A 232 -6.89 -23.43 -4.29
N VAL A 233 -7.01 -22.26 -3.67
CA VAL A 233 -6.20 -21.07 -3.92
C VAL A 233 -5.56 -20.63 -2.61
N GLN A 234 -4.35 -20.08 -2.66
CA GLN A 234 -3.76 -19.39 -1.52
C GLN A 234 -3.97 -17.89 -1.71
N THR A 235 -4.52 -17.22 -0.70
CA THR A 235 -4.72 -15.77 -0.72
C THR A 235 -3.93 -15.13 0.42
N GLY A 236 -3.47 -13.88 0.26
CA GLY A 236 -2.74 -13.16 1.31
C GLY A 236 -1.26 -13.57 1.47
N GLY A 237 -0.61 -14.00 0.39
CA GLY A 237 0.81 -14.39 0.41
C GLY A 237 1.07 -15.69 1.19
N PRO A 238 2.35 -15.99 1.53
CA PRO A 238 2.73 -17.18 2.29
C PRO A 238 2.09 -17.24 3.68
N SER A 239 1.79 -16.08 4.25
CA SER A 239 1.18 -15.93 5.58
C SER A 239 -0.32 -16.25 5.58
N GLY A 240 -0.95 -16.34 4.41
CA GLY A 240 -2.37 -16.59 4.28
C GLY A 240 -2.74 -18.06 4.10
N GLY A 241 -4.03 -18.35 4.25
CA GLY A 241 -4.59 -19.69 4.20
C GLY A 241 -4.87 -20.19 2.78
N CYS A 242 -5.00 -21.51 2.64
CA CYS A 242 -5.54 -22.13 1.42
C CYS A 242 -7.07 -22.22 1.50
N ILE A 243 -7.76 -21.60 0.54
CA ILE A 243 -9.21 -21.64 0.40
C ILE A 243 -9.59 -22.80 -0.53
N PRO A 244 -10.16 -23.92 -0.02
CA PRO A 244 -10.57 -25.05 -0.86
C PRO A 244 -11.81 -24.76 -1.70
N ALA A 245 -12.04 -25.60 -2.72
CA ALA A 245 -13.14 -25.50 -3.68
C ALA A 245 -14.54 -25.27 -3.08
N LYS A 246 -14.83 -25.82 -1.88
CA LYS A 246 -16.11 -25.62 -1.20
C LYS A 246 -16.42 -24.16 -0.83
N TYR A 247 -15.43 -23.28 -0.87
CA TYR A 247 -15.53 -21.86 -0.52
C TYR A 247 -15.38 -20.93 -1.74
N LEU A 248 -15.53 -21.44 -2.97
CA LEU A 248 -15.47 -20.61 -4.18
C LEU A 248 -16.49 -19.46 -4.19
N ASN A 249 -17.62 -19.61 -3.50
CA ASN A 249 -18.65 -18.57 -3.44
C ASN A 249 -18.44 -17.58 -2.29
N LEU A 250 -17.32 -17.66 -1.55
CA LEU A 250 -17.01 -16.65 -0.55
C LEU A 250 -16.64 -15.33 -1.24
N PRO A 251 -17.21 -14.20 -0.80
CA PRO A 251 -16.73 -12.88 -1.20
C PRO A 251 -15.35 -12.62 -0.57
N ILE A 252 -14.43 -12.03 -1.35
CA ILE A 252 -13.09 -11.64 -0.87
C ILE A 252 -13.12 -10.26 -0.20
#